data_AF-A0A2V1P6E2-F1
#
_entry.id   AF-A0A2V1P6E2-F1
#
_cell.length_a   1.000
_cell.length_b   1.000
_cell.length_c   1.000
_cell.angle_alpha   90.00
_cell.angle_beta   90.00
_cell.angle_gamma   90.00
#
_symmetry.space_group_name_H-M   'P 1'
#
loop_
_entity.id
_entity.type
_entity.pdbx_description
1 polymer ?
#
loop_
_entity_poly.entity_id
_entity_poly.type
_entity_poly.pdbx_seq_one_letter_code
_entity_poly.pdbx_strand_id
1 'polypeptide(L)' 'MAHRVLWLHVLKVGLADARRSEADAAWIWSDDFELVCALAGLDPDILRADFYRRQGAVAFPEFKTGPHYSR' A
#
# COMPACT_ATOMS: atom_id res chain seq x y z
N MET A 1 -11.51 23.40 3.44
CA MET A 1 -12.13 22.05 3.47
C MET A 1 -12.00 21.28 2.15
N ALA A 2 -12.22 21.89 0.98
CA ALA A 2 -12.10 21.20 -0.32
C ALA A 2 -10.73 20.56 -0.61
N HIS A 3 -9.62 21.17 -0.17
CA HIS A 3 -8.27 20.64 -0.41
C HIS A 3 -8.00 19.31 0.30
N ARG A 4 -8.42 19.15 1.56
CA ARG A 4 -8.20 17.89 2.30
C ARG A 4 -8.94 16.71 1.67
N VAL A 5 -10.16 16.94 1.18
CA VAL A 5 -10.97 15.90 0.53
C VAL A 5 -10.30 15.39 -0.75
N LEU A 6 -9.69 16.29 -1.53
CA LEU A 6 -8.89 15.91 -2.69
C LEU A 6 -7.72 15.00 -2.29
N TRP A 7 -6.95 15.38 -1.27
CA TRP A 7 -5.79 14.59 -0.85
C TRP A 7 -6.15 13.23 -0.26
N LEU A 8 -7.29 13.13 0.42
CA LEU A 8 -7.85 11.82 0.82
C LEU A 8 -8.20 10.95 -0.39
N HIS A 9 -8.67 11.56 -1.49
CA HIS A 9 -8.96 10.83 -2.73
C HIS A 9 -7.67 10.36 -3.41
N VAL A 10 -6.65 11.23 -3.49
CA VAL A 10 -5.32 10.88 -4.01
C VAL A 10 -4.72 9.71 -3.21
N LEU A 11 -4.76 9.76 -1.87
CA LEU A 11 -4.30 8.65 -1.02
C LEU A 11 -5.05 7.36 -1.33
N LYS A 12 -6.37 7.42 -1.44
CA LYS A 12 -7.17 6.23 -1.70
C LYS A 12 -6.79 5.56 -3.03
N VAL A 13 -6.60 6.35 -4.08
CA VAL A 13 -6.20 5.84 -5.41
C VAL A 13 -4.78 5.31 -5.38
N GLY A 14 -3.83 6.09 -4.85
CA GLY A 14 -2.42 5.67 -4.76
C GLY A 14 -2.21 4.40 -3.92
N LEU A 15 -2.93 4.25 -2.80
CA LEU A 15 -2.90 3.02 -2.00
C LEU A 15 -3.54 1.83 -2.74
N ALA A 16 -4.52 2.06 -3.62
CA ALA A 16 -5.10 0.99 -4.44
C ALA A 16 -4.12 0.54 -5.54
N ASP A 17 -3.39 1.47 -6.13
CA ASP A 17 -2.36 1.16 -7.14
C ASP A 17 -1.15 0.48 -6.50
N ALA A 18 -0.69 0.96 -5.34
CA ALA A 18 0.38 0.34 -4.56
C ALA A 18 0.09 -1.12 -4.17
N ARG A 19 -1.17 -1.56 -4.16
CA ARG A 19 -1.54 -2.97 -3.92
C ARG A 19 -1.37 -3.87 -5.14
N ARG A 20 -1.18 -3.33 -6.33
CA ARG A 20 -1.13 -4.10 -7.58
C ARG A 20 0.26 -4.62 -7.92
N SER A 21 1.31 -3.93 -7.49
CA SER A 21 2.69 -4.35 -7.75
C SER A 21 3.66 -3.86 -6.67
N GLU A 22 4.80 -4.55 -6.53
CA GLU A 22 5.89 -4.10 -5.65
C GLU A 22 6.49 -2.76 -6.11
N ALA A 23 6.54 -2.51 -7.42
CA ALA A 23 7.02 -1.25 -7.97
C ALA A 23 6.12 -0.08 -7.54
N ASP A 24 4.81 -0.28 -7.53
CA ASP A 24 3.84 0.73 -7.07
C ASP A 24 3.86 0.85 -5.53
N ALA A 25 4.22 -0.20 -4.80
CA ALA A 25 4.39 -0.17 -3.35
C ALA A 25 5.57 0.72 -2.91
N ALA A 26 6.56 0.97 -3.78
CA ALA A 26 7.68 1.86 -3.48
C ALA A 26 7.21 3.31 -3.22
N TRP A 27 6.08 3.72 -3.78
CA TRP A 27 5.49 5.05 -3.54
C TRP A 27 5.20 5.30 -2.05
N ILE A 28 4.82 4.28 -1.28
CA ILE A 28 4.51 4.40 0.16
C ILE A 28 5.74 4.78 1.01
N TRP A 29 6.93 4.62 0.44
CA TRP A 29 8.21 4.96 1.06
C TRP A 29 8.86 6.21 0.46
N SER A 30 8.16 6.97 -0.39
CA SER A 30 8.67 8.21 -0.98
C SER A 30 8.25 9.46 -0.21
N ASP A 31 8.99 10.54 -0.43
CA ASP A 31 8.67 11.88 0.11
C ASP A 31 7.30 12.39 -0.39
N ASP A 32 6.90 12.01 -1.60
CA ASP A 32 5.60 12.37 -2.16
C ASP A 32 4.45 11.79 -1.32
N PHE A 33 4.60 10.56 -0.82
CA PHE A 33 3.61 9.96 0.07
C PHE A 33 3.50 10.71 1.40
N GLU A 34 4.63 11.13 1.97
CA GLU A 34 4.65 11.92 3.21
C GLU A 34 3.97 13.28 3.01
N LEU A 35 4.25 13.96 1.90
CA LEU A 35 3.60 15.21 1.53
C LEU A 35 2.08 15.03 1.39
N VAL A 36 1.64 14.00 0.66
CA VAL A 36 0.21 13.73 0.48
C VAL A 36 -0.46 13.39 1.83
N CYS A 37 0.19 12.65 2.72
CA CYS A 37 -0.31 12.37 4.07
C CYS A 37 -0.47 13.65 4.90
N ALA A 38 0.53 14.54 4.88
CA ALA A 38 0.48 15.83 5.56
C ALA A 38 -0.69 16.69 5.04
N LEU A 39 -0.88 16.74 3.72
CA LEU A 39 -1.97 17.49 3.08
C LEU A 39 -3.36 16.89 3.34
N ALA A 40 -3.43 15.58 3.60
CA ALA A 40 -4.63 14.89 4.04
C ALA A 40 -4.84 14.95 5.57
N GLY A 41 -3.86 15.42 6.34
CA GLY A 41 -3.88 15.42 7.80
C GLY A 41 -3.91 14.00 8.38
N LEU A 42 -3.12 13.10 7.82
CA LEU A 42 -2.96 11.72 8.27
C LEU A 42 -1.49 11.42 8.58
N ASP A 43 -1.27 10.46 9.47
CA ASP A 43 0.05 9.99 9.85
C ASP A 43 0.53 8.93 8.83
N PRO A 44 1.68 9.14 8.16
CA PRO A 44 2.20 8.19 7.18
C PRO A 44 2.57 6.84 7.81
N ASP A 45 3.05 6.79 9.05
CA ASP A 45 3.49 5.55 9.70
C ASP A 45 2.30 4.66 10.06
N ILE A 46 1.19 5.27 10.48
CA ILE A 46 -0.06 4.54 10.73
C ILE A 46 -0.58 3.93 9.43
N LEU A 47 -0.52 4.67 8.32
CA LEU A 47 -0.99 4.18 7.01
C LEU A 47 -0.09 3.07 6.45
N ARG A 48 1.24 3.20 6.60
CA ARG A 48 2.21 2.14 6.25
C ARG A 48 1.89 0.85 7.00
N ALA A 49 1.75 0.95 8.32
CA ALA A 49 1.44 -0.20 9.17
C ALA A 49 0.12 -0.87 8.77
N ASP A 50 -0.93 -0.08 8.50
CA ASP A 50 -2.24 -0.63 8.10
C ASP A 50 -2.22 -1.23 6.68
N PHE A 51 -1.47 -0.62 5.76
CA PHE A 51 -1.31 -1.12 4.41
C PHE A 51 -0.69 -2.52 4.40
N TYR A 52 0.43 -2.71 5.09
CA TYR A 52 1.10 -4.02 5.18
C TYR A 52 0.33 -5.04 6.01
N ARG A 53 -0.36 -4.60 7.08
CA ARG A 53 -1.29 -5.48 7.82
C ARG A 53 -2.36 -6.05 6.88
N ARG A 54 -2.95 -5.20 6.03
CA ARG A 54 -3.98 -5.62 5.08
C ARG A 54 -3.43 -6.46 3.93
N GLN A 55 -2.20 -6.20 3.47
CA GLN A 55 -1.56 -7.06 2.46
C GLN A 55 -1.19 -8.43 3.03
N GLY A 56 -0.64 -8.51 4.24
CA GLY A 56 -0.36 -9.79 4.91
C GLY A 56 -1.62 -10.60 5.26
N ALA A 57 -2.78 -9.94 5.36
CA ALA A 57 -4.09 -10.59 5.51
C ALA A 57 -4.71 -11.06 4.18
N VAL A 58 -4.25 -10.54 3.03
CA VAL A 58 -4.59 -11.12 1.72
C VAL A 58 -3.64 -12.30 1.54
N ALA A 59 -4.18 -13.49 1.80
CA ALA A 59 -3.50 -14.75 1.64
C ALA A 59 -2.63 -14.76 0.38
N PHE A 60 -1.39 -15.23 0.54
CA PHE A 60 -0.56 -15.69 -0.55
C PHE A 60 -1.45 -16.47 -1.52
N PRO A 61 -1.49 -16.16 -2.83
CA PRO A 61 -2.04 -17.11 -3.77
C PRO A 61 -1.26 -18.41 -3.54
N GLU A 62 -1.98 -19.50 -3.26
CA GLU A 62 -1.39 -20.84 -3.18
C GLU A 62 -0.49 -21.01 -4.40
N PHE A 63 0.83 -20.87 -4.19
CA PHE A 63 1.78 -21.43 -5.12
C PHE A 63 1.46 -22.91 -5.11
N LYS A 64 0.87 -23.39 -6.21
CA LYS A 64 0.62 -24.81 -6.42
C LYS A 64 1.90 -25.55 -6.09
N THR A 65 1.91 -26.22 -4.95
CA THR A 65 2.92 -27.23 -4.63
C THR A 65 2.80 -28.31 -5.69
N GLY A 66 3.75 -28.33 -6.62
CA GLY A 66 3.91 -29.38 -7.61
C GLY A 66 5.34 -29.37 -8.14
N PRO A 67 5.89 -30.55 -8.46
CA PRO A 67 6.10 -31.67 -7.56
C PRO A 67 7.59 -31.86 -7.25
N HIS A 68 7.85 -32.65 -6.21
CA HIS A 68 9.00 -33.54 -6.05
C HIS A 68 10.35 -33.11 -6.68
N TYR A 69 11.29 -32.75 -5.83
CA TYR A 69 12.62 -33.36 -5.93
C TYR A 69 12.85 -34.20 -4.67
N SER A 70 12.82 -35.52 -4.87
CA SER A 70 13.32 -36.48 -3.91
C SER A 70 14.77 -36.84 -4.27
N ARG A 71 15.58 -36.89 -3.20
CA ARG A 71 16.97 -37.34 -3.05
C ARG A 71 18.06 -36.34 -3.42
#